data_AF-A0A3A5V5X9-F1
#
_entry.id   AF-A0A3A5V5X9-F1
#
_cell.length_a   1.000
_cell.length_b   1.000
_cell.length_c   1.000
_cell.angle_alpha   90.00
_cell.angle_beta   90.00
_cell.angle_gamma   90.00
#
_symmetry.space_group_name_H-M   'P 1'
#
loop_
_entity.id
_entity.type
_entity.pdbx_description
1 polymer ?
#
loop_
_entity_poly.entity_id
_entity_poly.type
_entity_poly.pdbx_seq_one_letter_code
_entity_poly.pdbx_strand_id
1 'polypeptide(L)'
;MNDYEEKKDLLAIDDFYKEIPDIIDWAMKIKNGEGLVEDFRPLEGMSIGSIYEKPSTRTRVSFEVGVSKLGGQPLTLLSNDIQLGKSESIADTAAVLSRFLDGMTYRCFKHSDVEELARHSTIPVINALSDLHHPCQAAADLMTITENKEKVNGHIAWIGDGNNVLHDLLLASVSMGHDFSYATPVGYEPDELIIKRASNIAEKTGARIISSNDPEKVAQNAGVIYTDIFVSMGEEHMKDKKNAFDGFQVNEELVSGADSDYLFMHCLPAHRGEEVTDEVIDSKNSVVFDQAENRMWAQMSLLTYMCNENAWHTFRELF
;
A
#
# COMPACT_ATOMS: atom_id res chain seq x y z
N MET A 1 -15.51 -22.58 -23.80
CA MET A 1 -14.06 -22.43 -23.59
C MET A 1 -13.89 -20.99 -23.21
N ASN A 2 -13.86 -20.70 -21.92
CA ASN A 2 -13.64 -19.34 -21.46
C ASN A 2 -12.17 -19.03 -21.78
N ASP A 3 -11.93 -17.95 -22.51
CA ASP A 3 -10.61 -17.32 -22.52
C ASP A 3 -10.31 -17.01 -21.05
N TYR A 4 -9.48 -17.83 -20.42
CA TYR A 4 -8.98 -17.49 -19.11
C TYR A 4 -8.05 -16.30 -19.33
N GLU A 5 -8.46 -15.11 -18.88
CA GLU A 5 -7.57 -13.98 -18.71
C GLU A 5 -6.32 -14.45 -17.97
N GLU A 6 -5.15 -14.01 -18.45
CA GLU A 6 -3.88 -14.39 -17.85
C GLU A 6 -3.88 -13.94 -16.37
N LYS A 7 -3.68 -14.91 -15.48
CA LYS A 7 -3.66 -14.68 -14.03
C LYS A 7 -2.65 -13.59 -13.69
N LYS A 8 -3.10 -12.54 -12.98
CA LYS A 8 -2.25 -11.46 -12.47
C LYS A 8 -2.10 -11.61 -10.95
N ASP A 9 -0.89 -11.40 -10.44
CA ASP A 9 -0.58 -11.33 -9.02
C ASP A 9 -0.07 -9.91 -8.70
N LEU A 10 -0.32 -9.44 -7.48
CA LEU A 10 0.22 -8.18 -6.96
C LEU A 10 1.06 -8.48 -5.74
N LEU A 11 2.37 -8.59 -5.92
CA LEU A 11 3.34 -8.88 -4.85
C LEU A 11 4.01 -7.59 -4.37
N ALA A 12 4.30 -6.69 -5.30
CA ALA A 12 4.83 -5.34 -5.11
C ALA A 12 4.10 -4.35 -6.02
N ILE A 13 4.09 -3.06 -5.67
CA ILE A 13 3.22 -2.10 -6.39
C ILE A 13 3.62 -1.89 -7.86
N ASP A 14 4.91 -2.04 -8.17
CA ASP A 14 5.47 -1.91 -9.51
C ASP A 14 5.21 -3.14 -10.40
N ASP A 15 4.60 -4.22 -9.89
CA ASP A 15 4.03 -5.28 -10.73
C ASP A 15 2.98 -4.72 -11.70
N PHE A 16 2.29 -3.64 -11.29
CA PHE A 16 1.32 -2.88 -12.08
C PHE A 16 1.79 -1.46 -12.40
N TYR A 17 3.10 -1.26 -12.53
CA TYR A 17 3.72 0.07 -12.76
C TYR A 17 2.96 0.93 -13.77
N LYS A 18 2.54 0.36 -14.92
CA LYS A 18 1.90 1.11 -16.00
C LYS A 18 0.43 1.39 -15.73
N GLU A 19 -0.21 0.53 -14.95
CA GLU A 19 -1.63 0.55 -14.67
C GLU A 19 -1.96 1.37 -13.41
N ILE A 20 -0.96 1.73 -12.58
CA ILE A 20 -1.14 2.56 -11.37
C ILE A 20 -2.02 3.80 -11.61
N PRO A 21 -1.77 4.65 -12.64
CA PRO A 21 -2.61 5.84 -12.87
C PRO A 21 -4.09 5.48 -13.08
N ASP A 22 -4.34 4.41 -13.82
CA ASP A 22 -5.69 3.96 -14.13
C ASP A 22 -6.37 3.27 -12.93
N ILE A 23 -5.60 2.54 -12.13
CA ILE A 23 -6.05 1.93 -10.87
C ILE A 23 -6.53 3.03 -9.91
N ILE A 24 -5.78 4.13 -9.81
CA ILE A 24 -6.11 5.27 -8.96
C ILE A 24 -7.32 6.03 -9.49
N ASP A 25 -7.38 6.34 -10.79
CA ASP A 25 -8.52 7.02 -11.41
C ASP A 25 -9.82 6.22 -11.20
N TRP A 26 -9.76 4.91 -11.42
CA TRP A 26 -10.89 4.02 -11.16
C TRP A 26 -11.33 4.07 -9.69
N ALA A 27 -10.39 4.02 -8.75
CA ALA A 27 -10.68 4.09 -7.31
C ALA A 27 -11.34 5.42 -6.92
N MET A 28 -10.86 6.53 -7.48
CA MET A 28 -11.45 7.86 -7.27
C MET A 28 -12.86 7.97 -7.88
N LYS A 29 -13.09 7.41 -9.07
CA LYS A 29 -14.40 7.41 -9.72
C LYS A 29 -15.42 6.58 -8.95
N ILE A 30 -15.05 5.40 -8.45
CA ILE A 30 -15.97 4.60 -7.64
C ILE A 30 -16.28 5.24 -6.28
N LYS A 31 -15.29 5.91 -5.66
CA LYS A 31 -15.47 6.64 -4.39
C LYS A 31 -16.44 7.82 -4.55
N ASN A 32 -16.30 8.59 -5.62
CA ASN A 32 -17.07 9.81 -5.87
C ASN A 32 -18.33 9.58 -6.72
N GLY A 33 -18.57 8.34 -7.16
CA GLY A 33 -19.68 8.02 -8.05
C GLY A 33 -21.01 7.91 -7.30
N GLU A 34 -22.08 8.31 -7.98
CA GLU A 34 -23.46 8.17 -7.51
C GLU A 34 -24.29 7.40 -8.54
N GLY A 35 -25.45 6.87 -8.14
CA GLY A 35 -26.39 6.22 -9.06
C GLY A 35 -25.85 4.91 -9.63
N LEU A 36 -25.66 4.83 -10.96
CA LEU A 36 -25.23 3.59 -11.64
C LEU A 36 -23.89 3.04 -11.14
N VAL A 37 -23.03 3.90 -10.56
CA VAL A 37 -21.77 3.47 -9.93
C VAL A 37 -22.02 2.71 -8.62
N GLU A 38 -23.06 3.07 -7.84
CA GLU A 38 -23.39 2.38 -6.58
C GLU A 38 -23.93 0.96 -6.79
N ASP A 39 -24.57 0.73 -7.95
CA ASP A 39 -25.08 -0.57 -8.38
C ASP A 39 -24.02 -1.40 -9.12
N PHE A 40 -22.79 -0.89 -9.28
CA PHE A 40 -21.71 -1.61 -9.94
C PHE A 40 -21.19 -2.74 -9.04
N ARG A 41 -21.58 -4.00 -9.34
CA ARG A 41 -21.24 -5.21 -8.58
C ARG A 41 -20.35 -6.17 -9.38
N PRO A 42 -19.09 -5.81 -9.67
CA PRO A 42 -18.26 -6.60 -10.58
C PRO A 42 -17.78 -7.94 -10.01
N LEU A 43 -17.91 -8.16 -8.70
CA LEU A 43 -17.55 -9.42 -8.04
C LEU A 43 -18.79 -10.25 -7.66
N GLU A 44 -19.96 -9.97 -8.23
CA GLU A 44 -21.17 -10.74 -7.94
C GLU A 44 -20.97 -12.24 -8.17
N GLY A 45 -21.21 -13.03 -7.13
CA GLY A 45 -21.03 -14.49 -7.14
C GLY A 45 -19.60 -14.98 -6.91
N MET A 46 -18.61 -14.08 -6.82
CA MET A 46 -17.22 -14.43 -6.55
C MET A 46 -16.93 -14.52 -5.05
N SER A 47 -15.99 -15.39 -4.67
CA SER A 47 -15.50 -15.55 -3.29
C SER A 47 -14.03 -15.15 -3.18
N ILE A 48 -13.72 -14.21 -2.28
CA ILE A 48 -12.36 -13.71 -2.06
C ILE A 48 -11.87 -14.14 -0.67
N GLY A 49 -10.83 -14.96 -0.62
CA GLY A 49 -10.22 -15.42 0.63
C GLY A 49 -9.07 -14.54 1.09
N SER A 50 -9.10 -14.07 2.33
CA SER A 50 -8.05 -13.24 2.92
C SER A 50 -7.35 -13.98 4.05
N ILE A 51 -6.08 -14.31 3.83
CA ILE A 51 -5.23 -15.07 4.74
C ILE A 51 -4.44 -14.10 5.63
N TYR A 52 -4.48 -14.32 6.94
CA TYR A 52 -3.78 -13.48 7.92
C TYR A 52 -2.88 -14.31 8.83
N GLU A 53 -1.56 -14.15 8.70
CA GLU A 53 -0.60 -14.68 9.68
C GLU A 53 -0.52 -13.79 10.93
N LYS A 54 -0.76 -12.49 10.75
CA LYS A 54 -0.83 -11.49 11.82
C LYS A 54 -2.20 -10.84 11.88
N PRO A 55 -2.73 -10.55 13.08
CA PRO A 55 -3.93 -9.74 13.22
C PRO A 55 -3.78 -8.37 12.55
N SER A 56 -4.84 -7.90 11.90
CA SER A 56 -4.92 -6.54 11.34
C SER A 56 -6.37 -6.11 11.23
N THR A 57 -6.76 -5.05 11.95
CA THR A 57 -8.13 -4.54 11.88
C THR A 57 -8.38 -3.78 10.59
N ARG A 58 -7.52 -2.81 10.26
CA ARG A 58 -7.71 -1.92 9.10
C ARG A 58 -7.74 -2.69 7.78
N THR A 59 -6.72 -3.52 7.53
CA THR A 59 -6.63 -4.32 6.30
C THR A 59 -7.79 -5.31 6.19
N ARG A 60 -8.16 -5.97 7.30
CA ARG A 60 -9.27 -6.93 7.29
C ARG A 60 -10.60 -6.26 6.97
N VAL A 61 -10.94 -5.21 7.70
CA VAL A 61 -12.22 -4.53 7.53
C VAL A 61 -12.31 -3.89 6.14
N SER A 62 -11.22 -3.28 5.65
CA SER A 62 -11.22 -2.65 4.33
C SER A 62 -11.41 -3.67 3.20
N PHE A 63 -10.78 -4.84 3.26
CA PHE A 63 -11.01 -5.91 2.29
C PHE A 63 -12.40 -6.52 2.41
N GLU A 64 -12.87 -6.87 3.61
CA GLU A 64 -14.20 -7.48 3.79
C GLU A 64 -15.31 -6.54 3.27
N VAL A 65 -15.27 -5.27 3.67
CA VAL A 65 -16.26 -4.27 3.22
C VAL A 65 -16.12 -3.99 1.72
N GLY A 66 -14.90 -3.86 1.20
CA GLY A 66 -14.65 -3.61 -0.23
C GLY A 66 -15.18 -4.74 -1.11
N VAL A 67 -14.88 -5.99 -0.77
CA VAL A 67 -15.40 -7.18 -1.50
C VAL A 67 -16.92 -7.22 -1.46
N SER A 68 -17.54 -6.98 -0.30
CA SER A 68 -19.01 -6.93 -0.19
C SER A 68 -19.63 -5.77 -0.99
N LYS A 69 -18.98 -4.61 -1.04
CA LYS A 69 -19.41 -3.48 -1.88
C LYS A 69 -19.37 -3.84 -3.36
N LEU A 70 -18.38 -4.60 -3.80
CA LEU A 70 -18.31 -5.09 -5.18
C LEU A 70 -19.24 -6.27 -5.47
N GLY A 71 -20.03 -6.75 -4.50
CA GLY A 71 -20.98 -7.85 -4.67
C GLY A 71 -20.42 -9.24 -4.40
N GLY A 72 -19.14 -9.34 -4.02
CA GLY A 72 -18.47 -10.60 -3.70
C GLY A 72 -18.67 -11.05 -2.25
N GLN A 73 -18.29 -12.30 -2.00
CA GLN A 73 -18.28 -12.89 -0.66
C GLN A 73 -16.86 -12.88 -0.08
N PRO A 74 -16.58 -12.09 0.98
CA PRO A 74 -15.30 -12.16 1.66
C PRO A 74 -15.23 -13.36 2.61
N LEU A 75 -14.09 -14.04 2.64
CA LEU A 75 -13.77 -15.08 3.63
C LEU A 75 -12.47 -14.71 4.35
N THR A 76 -12.50 -14.63 5.68
CA THR A 76 -11.30 -14.39 6.49
C THR A 76 -10.75 -15.70 7.02
N LEU A 77 -9.48 -15.97 6.74
CA LEU A 77 -8.75 -17.17 7.10
C LEU A 77 -7.61 -16.78 8.05
N LEU A 78 -7.82 -16.96 9.36
CA LEU A 78 -6.80 -16.63 10.36
C LEU A 78 -5.83 -17.80 10.54
N SER A 79 -4.56 -17.51 10.85
CA SER A 79 -3.51 -18.51 11.08
C SER A 79 -3.78 -19.51 12.21
N ASN A 80 -4.73 -19.23 13.11
CA ASN A 80 -5.19 -20.19 14.12
C ASN A 80 -6.28 -21.13 13.58
N ASP A 81 -6.95 -20.76 12.49
CA ASP A 81 -8.04 -21.50 11.86
C ASP A 81 -7.55 -22.34 10.66
N ILE A 82 -6.37 -22.01 10.11
CA ILE A 82 -5.73 -22.71 9.00
C ILE A 82 -4.38 -23.32 9.38
N GLN A 83 -3.98 -24.38 8.68
CA GLN A 83 -2.77 -25.16 8.96
C GLN A 83 -1.51 -24.71 8.18
N LEU A 84 -1.57 -23.51 7.60
CA LEU A 84 -0.59 -22.95 6.68
C LEU A 84 0.83 -23.00 7.27
N GLY A 85 1.75 -23.69 6.57
CA GLY A 85 3.16 -23.78 6.93
C GLY A 85 3.48 -24.64 8.16
N LYS A 86 2.47 -25.22 8.83
CA LYS A 86 2.66 -26.10 10.01
C LYS A 86 2.45 -27.56 9.66
N SER A 87 1.24 -27.90 9.23
CA SER A 87 0.84 -29.27 8.89
C SER A 87 0.41 -29.43 7.43
N GLU A 88 0.29 -28.31 6.70
CA GLU A 88 0.09 -28.28 5.25
C GLU A 88 1.05 -27.25 4.63
N SER A 89 1.62 -27.58 3.47
CA SER A 89 2.53 -26.67 2.77
C SER A 89 1.77 -25.46 2.19
N ILE A 90 2.47 -24.35 1.94
CA ILE A 90 1.86 -23.19 1.27
C ILE A 90 1.39 -23.59 -0.13
N ALA A 91 2.20 -24.39 -0.84
CA ALA A 91 1.86 -24.93 -2.16
C ALA A 91 0.56 -25.76 -2.18
N ASP A 92 0.38 -26.69 -1.22
CA ASP A 92 -0.84 -27.49 -1.13
C ASP A 92 -2.05 -26.63 -0.78
N THR A 93 -1.89 -25.70 0.16
CA THR A 93 -2.94 -24.76 0.53
C THR A 93 -3.37 -23.92 -0.67
N ALA A 94 -2.42 -23.38 -1.43
CA ALA A 94 -2.68 -22.62 -2.65
C ALA A 94 -3.48 -23.44 -3.68
N ALA A 95 -3.06 -24.69 -3.92
CA ALA A 95 -3.69 -25.57 -4.90
C ALA A 95 -5.12 -25.98 -4.51
N VAL A 96 -5.41 -26.11 -3.21
CA VAL A 96 -6.74 -26.42 -2.68
C VAL A 96 -7.64 -25.18 -2.72
N LEU A 97 -7.19 -24.05 -2.16
CA LEU A 97 -7.98 -22.83 -2.10
C LEU A 97 -8.32 -22.27 -3.49
N SER A 98 -7.42 -22.43 -4.46
CA SER A 98 -7.66 -22.02 -5.86
C SER A 98 -8.83 -22.74 -6.54
N ARG A 99 -9.35 -23.83 -5.95
CA ARG A 99 -10.53 -24.54 -6.46
C ARG A 99 -11.85 -24.03 -5.90
N PHE A 100 -11.79 -23.23 -4.84
CA PHE A 100 -12.97 -22.77 -4.11
C PHE A 100 -13.18 -21.26 -4.21
N LEU A 101 -12.09 -20.51 -4.41
CA LEU A 101 -12.06 -19.06 -4.41
C LEU A 101 -11.80 -18.52 -5.82
N ASP A 102 -12.12 -17.24 -6.02
CA ASP A 102 -11.88 -16.51 -7.27
C ASP A 102 -10.68 -15.55 -7.14
N GLY A 103 -10.27 -15.22 -5.92
CA GLY A 103 -9.07 -14.45 -5.63
C GLY A 103 -8.63 -14.60 -4.18
N MET A 104 -7.36 -14.32 -3.91
CA MET A 104 -6.79 -14.39 -2.56
C MET A 104 -6.03 -13.14 -2.18
N THR A 105 -6.10 -12.76 -0.91
CA THR A 105 -5.19 -11.79 -0.31
C THR A 105 -4.38 -12.48 0.79
N TYR A 106 -3.12 -12.07 0.96
CA TYR A 106 -2.26 -12.67 1.97
C TYR A 106 -1.45 -11.62 2.71
N ARG A 107 -1.65 -11.56 4.03
CA ARG A 107 -0.83 -10.81 4.97
C ARG A 107 0.09 -11.78 5.71
N CYS A 108 1.35 -11.82 5.32
CA CYS A 108 2.35 -12.77 5.78
C CYS A 108 3.50 -12.10 6.55
N PHE A 109 4.35 -12.91 7.18
CA PHE A 109 5.62 -12.44 7.71
C PHE A 109 6.63 -12.23 6.58
N LYS A 110 6.93 -13.28 5.81
CA LYS A 110 7.98 -13.24 4.78
C LYS A 110 7.41 -13.04 3.40
N HIS A 111 8.03 -12.18 2.60
CA HIS A 111 7.66 -11.99 1.21
C HIS A 111 7.71 -13.29 0.39
N SER A 112 8.66 -14.18 0.70
CA SER A 112 8.77 -15.51 0.07
C SER A 112 7.50 -16.36 0.20
N ASP A 113 6.73 -16.17 1.25
CA ASP A 113 5.54 -16.97 1.52
C ASP A 113 4.38 -16.55 0.60
N VAL A 114 4.26 -15.25 0.29
CA VAL A 114 3.28 -14.77 -0.69
C VAL A 114 3.73 -15.06 -2.12
N GLU A 115 5.03 -15.04 -2.42
CA GLU A 115 5.56 -15.53 -3.68
C GLU A 115 5.26 -17.03 -3.90
N GLU A 116 5.42 -17.86 -2.86
CA GLU A 116 5.12 -19.29 -2.92
C GLU A 116 3.62 -19.54 -3.10
N LEU A 117 2.77 -18.80 -2.37
CA LEU A 117 1.31 -18.87 -2.52
C LEU A 117 0.91 -18.50 -3.95
N ALA A 118 1.40 -17.37 -4.47
CA ALA A 118 1.14 -16.93 -5.83
C ALA A 118 1.58 -17.97 -6.86
N ARG A 119 2.82 -18.48 -6.77
CA ARG A 119 3.38 -19.46 -7.73
C ARG A 119 2.53 -20.73 -7.87
N HIS A 120 1.89 -21.18 -6.79
CA HIS A 120 1.09 -22.41 -6.77
C HIS A 120 -0.42 -22.17 -6.86
N SER A 121 -0.86 -20.91 -6.93
CA SER A 121 -2.27 -20.55 -7.09
C SER A 121 -2.64 -20.42 -8.57
N THR A 122 -3.83 -20.90 -8.93
CA THR A 122 -4.41 -20.69 -10.28
C THR A 122 -5.33 -19.47 -10.35
N ILE A 123 -5.52 -18.77 -9.23
CA ILE A 123 -6.33 -17.55 -9.09
C ILE A 123 -5.45 -16.39 -8.58
N PRO A 124 -5.82 -15.13 -8.86
CA PRO A 124 -5.04 -13.95 -8.45
C PRO A 124 -4.69 -13.91 -6.96
N VAL A 125 -3.44 -13.54 -6.64
CA VAL A 125 -2.96 -13.34 -5.26
C VAL A 125 -2.51 -11.90 -5.05
N ILE A 126 -3.02 -11.26 -3.99
CA ILE A 126 -2.66 -9.90 -3.56
C ILE A 126 -1.86 -9.97 -2.27
N ASN A 127 -0.65 -9.41 -2.27
CA ASN A 127 0.11 -9.14 -1.05
C ASN A 127 -0.57 -8.01 -0.27
N ALA A 128 -1.17 -8.37 0.85
CA ALA A 128 -1.86 -7.45 1.75
C ALA A 128 -0.93 -6.82 2.80
N LEU A 129 0.28 -7.39 2.98
CA LEU A 129 1.47 -6.88 3.68
C LEU A 129 2.45 -8.06 3.88
N SER A 130 3.73 -7.83 3.59
CA SER A 130 4.86 -8.70 3.94
C SER A 130 5.99 -7.88 4.58
N ASP A 131 7.07 -8.51 5.03
CA ASP A 131 8.29 -7.82 5.50
C ASP A 131 8.93 -6.90 4.45
N LEU A 132 8.79 -7.20 3.16
CA LEU A 132 9.37 -6.41 2.07
C LEU A 132 8.44 -5.38 1.43
N HIS A 133 7.12 -5.66 1.35
CA HIS A 133 6.18 -4.91 0.51
C HIS A 133 4.81 -4.70 1.18
N HIS A 134 4.19 -3.55 0.93
CA HIS A 134 2.81 -3.22 1.26
C HIS A 134 2.08 -2.48 0.09
N PRO A 135 1.81 -3.17 -1.04
CA PRO A 135 1.40 -2.49 -2.28
C PRO A 135 0.01 -1.84 -2.19
N CYS A 136 -0.92 -2.47 -1.44
CA CYS A 136 -2.24 -1.91 -1.21
C CYS A 136 -2.22 -0.58 -0.43
N GLN A 137 -1.20 -0.36 0.42
CA GLN A 137 -1.04 0.91 1.13
C GLN A 137 -0.56 1.98 0.18
N ALA A 138 0.48 1.70 -0.63
CA ALA A 138 1.00 2.64 -1.61
C ALA A 138 -0.06 3.07 -2.65
N ALA A 139 -0.93 2.16 -3.09
CA ALA A 139 -2.05 2.50 -3.98
C ALA A 139 -3.02 3.51 -3.33
N ALA A 140 -3.35 3.33 -2.05
CA ALA A 140 -4.19 4.25 -1.30
C ALA A 140 -3.49 5.60 -1.04
N ASP A 141 -2.18 5.56 -0.81
CA ASP A 141 -1.37 6.75 -0.58
C ASP A 141 -1.34 7.63 -1.83
N LEU A 142 -1.06 7.04 -2.99
CA LEU A 142 -1.10 7.75 -4.27
C LEU A 142 -2.49 8.26 -4.61
N MET A 143 -3.55 7.52 -4.29
CA MET A 143 -4.92 8.01 -4.43
C MET A 143 -5.13 9.29 -3.62
N THR A 144 -4.67 9.30 -2.37
CA THR A 144 -4.80 10.46 -1.47
C THR A 144 -4.01 11.67 -1.97
N ILE A 145 -2.80 11.44 -2.49
CA ILE A 145 -1.96 12.48 -3.09
C ILE A 145 -2.63 13.02 -4.36
N THR A 146 -3.17 12.14 -5.20
CA THR A 146 -3.85 12.50 -6.46
C THR A 146 -5.12 13.31 -6.21
N GLU A 147 -5.90 12.96 -5.19
CA GLU A 147 -7.07 13.74 -4.74
C GLU A 147 -6.69 15.18 -4.32
N ASN A 148 -5.45 15.39 -3.89
CA ASN A 148 -4.94 16.68 -3.41
C ASN A 148 -3.93 17.33 -4.36
N LYS A 149 -3.78 16.85 -5.60
CA LYS A 149 -2.76 17.29 -6.56
C LYS A 149 -2.77 18.79 -6.90
N GLU A 150 -3.93 19.45 -6.76
CA GLU A 150 -4.05 20.90 -6.99
C GLU A 150 -3.52 21.74 -5.82
N LYS A 151 -3.32 21.11 -4.64
CA LYS A 151 -2.84 21.78 -3.42
C LYS A 151 -1.34 21.62 -3.20
N VAL A 152 -0.75 20.51 -3.67
CA VAL A 152 0.64 20.15 -3.35
C VAL A 152 1.48 19.85 -4.57
N ASN A 153 2.77 20.19 -4.49
CA ASN A 153 3.72 20.11 -5.60
C ASN A 153 4.14 18.67 -6.00
N GLY A 154 3.56 17.65 -5.37
CA GLY A 154 3.79 16.23 -5.66
C GLY A 154 5.18 15.70 -5.28
N HIS A 155 6.07 16.51 -4.67
CA HIS A 155 7.33 16.04 -4.11
C HIS A 155 7.05 15.39 -2.75
N ILE A 156 7.38 14.10 -2.64
CA ILE A 156 7.12 13.28 -1.46
C ILE A 156 8.42 13.11 -0.68
N ALA A 157 8.34 13.40 0.62
CA ALA A 157 9.44 13.26 1.56
C ALA A 157 9.09 12.22 2.64
N TRP A 158 9.80 11.10 2.63
CA TRP A 158 9.75 10.09 3.68
C TRP A 158 10.75 10.38 4.79
N ILE A 159 10.31 10.26 6.04
CA ILE A 159 11.16 10.48 7.22
C ILE A 159 10.95 9.31 8.17
N GLY A 160 11.96 8.47 8.38
CA GLY A 160 11.84 7.34 9.29
C GLY A 160 12.58 6.09 8.82
N ASP A 161 11.98 4.92 9.00
CA ASP A 161 12.62 3.63 8.79
C ASP A 161 12.61 3.24 7.30
N GLY A 162 13.63 2.53 6.83
CA GLY A 162 13.70 1.96 5.48
C GLY A 162 12.84 0.70 5.32
N ASN A 163 11.55 0.79 5.64
CA ASN A 163 10.67 -0.35 5.79
C ASN A 163 9.85 -0.66 4.51
N ASN A 164 8.98 -1.68 4.60
CA ASN A 164 8.07 -2.11 3.53
C ASN A 164 7.10 -1.03 3.01
N VAL A 165 6.68 -0.08 3.85
CA VAL A 165 5.81 1.02 3.44
C VAL A 165 6.61 2.02 2.60
N LEU A 166 7.83 2.39 3.04
CA LEU A 166 8.74 3.20 2.23
C LEU A 166 8.97 2.54 0.87
N HIS A 167 9.26 1.24 0.84
CA HIS A 167 9.58 0.52 -0.39
C HIS A 167 8.52 0.69 -1.47
N ASP A 168 7.25 0.35 -1.17
CA ASP A 168 6.19 0.50 -2.16
C ASP A 168 5.77 1.96 -2.36
N LEU A 169 5.84 2.83 -1.34
CA LEU A 169 5.57 4.24 -1.55
C LEU A 169 6.58 4.84 -2.55
N LEU A 170 7.86 4.54 -2.42
CA LEU A 170 8.91 4.97 -3.35
C LEU A 170 8.62 4.45 -4.77
N LEU A 171 8.41 3.14 -4.91
CA LEU A 171 8.12 2.51 -6.20
C LEU A 171 6.90 3.15 -6.87
N ALA A 172 5.82 3.33 -6.13
CA ALA A 172 4.58 3.92 -6.63
C ALA A 172 4.76 5.41 -6.99
N SER A 173 5.50 6.16 -6.17
CA SER A 173 5.74 7.59 -6.38
C SER A 173 6.48 7.86 -7.68
N VAL A 174 7.64 7.21 -7.86
CA VAL A 174 8.43 7.37 -9.09
C VAL A 174 7.68 6.83 -10.30
N SER A 175 6.75 5.90 -10.09
CA SER A 175 5.90 5.36 -11.14
C SER A 175 4.93 6.40 -11.70
N MET A 176 4.40 7.27 -10.84
CA MET A 176 3.55 8.40 -11.21
C MET A 176 4.37 9.63 -11.65
N GLY A 177 5.70 9.54 -11.67
CA GLY A 177 6.58 10.66 -12.00
C GLY A 177 6.78 11.67 -10.86
N HIS A 178 6.42 11.31 -9.63
CA HIS A 178 6.66 12.14 -8.45
C HIS A 178 8.14 12.07 -8.02
N ASP A 179 8.72 13.23 -7.75
CA ASP A 179 10.01 13.32 -7.07
C ASP A 179 9.88 12.75 -5.65
N PHE A 180 10.88 11.99 -5.22
CA PHE A 180 10.88 11.30 -3.94
C PHE A 180 12.19 11.54 -3.19
N SER A 181 12.10 12.07 -1.98
CA SER A 181 13.21 12.15 -1.04
C SER A 181 12.94 11.27 0.17
N TYR A 182 13.98 10.65 0.72
CA TYR A 182 13.87 9.92 1.98
C TYR A 182 15.05 10.21 2.89
N ALA A 183 14.72 10.37 4.18
CA ALA A 183 15.66 10.40 5.27
C ALA A 183 15.49 9.15 6.12
N THR A 184 16.55 8.36 6.25
CA THR A 184 16.62 7.23 7.19
C THR A 184 17.83 7.38 8.12
N PRO A 185 17.76 6.91 9.37
CA PRO A 185 18.95 6.79 10.20
C PRO A 185 20.00 5.86 9.56
N VAL A 186 21.28 6.08 9.88
CA VAL A 186 22.37 5.23 9.37
C VAL A 186 22.20 3.80 9.86
N GLY A 187 22.21 2.83 8.95
CA GLY A 187 21.99 1.40 9.23
C GLY A 187 20.52 0.96 9.16
N TYR A 188 19.61 1.88 8.82
CA TYR A 188 18.17 1.64 8.64
C TYR A 188 17.71 2.06 7.25
N GLU A 189 18.61 2.03 6.27
CA GLU A 189 18.33 2.31 4.87
C GLU A 189 17.42 1.24 4.25
N PRO A 190 16.61 1.60 3.23
CA PRO A 190 15.80 0.65 2.50
C PRO A 190 16.63 -0.36 1.71
N ASP A 191 15.98 -1.47 1.34
CA ASP A 191 16.62 -2.55 0.59
C ASP A 191 17.18 -2.05 -0.77
N GLU A 192 18.45 -2.36 -1.03
CA GLU A 192 19.18 -1.89 -2.21
C GLU A 192 18.54 -2.37 -3.54
N LEU A 193 17.92 -3.54 -3.57
CA LEU A 193 17.24 -4.06 -4.76
C LEU A 193 15.98 -3.24 -5.06
N ILE A 194 15.27 -2.78 -4.03
CA ILE A 194 14.13 -1.87 -4.18
C ILE A 194 14.59 -0.51 -4.71
N ILE A 195 15.65 0.06 -4.15
CA ILE A 195 16.23 1.33 -4.65
C ILE A 195 16.65 1.22 -6.12
N LYS A 196 17.23 0.08 -6.50
CA LYS A 196 17.59 -0.18 -7.90
C LYS A 196 16.36 -0.26 -8.81
N ARG A 197 15.29 -0.94 -8.38
CA ARG A 197 14.01 -0.99 -9.13
C ARG A 197 13.42 0.40 -9.31
N ALA A 198 13.31 1.16 -8.22
CA ALA A 198 12.79 2.52 -8.23
C ALA A 198 13.62 3.43 -9.17
N SER A 199 14.95 3.32 -9.13
CA SER A 199 15.84 4.09 -10.00
C SER A 199 15.61 3.80 -11.49
N ASN A 200 15.43 2.52 -11.86
CA ASN A 200 15.10 2.14 -13.24
C ASN A 200 13.74 2.66 -13.71
N ILE A 201 12.78 2.84 -12.79
CA ILE A 201 11.47 3.44 -13.10
C ILE A 201 11.62 4.96 -13.24
N ALA A 202 12.32 5.59 -12.30
CA ALA A 202 12.61 7.03 -12.28
C ALA A 202 13.32 7.50 -13.57
N GLU A 203 14.24 6.71 -14.11
CA GLU A 203 14.86 6.99 -15.42
C GLU A 203 13.86 7.08 -16.58
N LYS A 204 12.74 6.33 -16.50
CA LYS A 204 11.70 6.32 -17.54
C LYS A 204 10.67 7.43 -17.35
N THR A 205 10.38 7.82 -16.10
CA THR A 205 9.38 8.84 -15.77
C THR A 205 9.98 10.24 -15.65
N GLY A 206 11.30 10.34 -15.47
CA GLY A 206 12.00 11.60 -15.19
C GLY A 206 11.95 12.03 -13.72
N ALA A 207 11.38 11.21 -12.84
CA ALA A 207 11.38 11.45 -11.39
C ALA A 207 12.80 11.45 -10.83
N ARG A 208 13.00 12.19 -9.73
CA ARG A 208 14.27 12.22 -8.99
C ARG A 208 14.13 11.51 -7.65
N ILE A 209 15.14 10.72 -7.31
CA ILE A 209 15.25 10.07 -6.01
C ILE A 209 16.41 10.70 -5.25
N ILE A 210 16.17 11.18 -4.03
CA ILE A 210 17.20 11.77 -3.16
C ILE A 210 17.21 11.03 -1.83
N SER A 211 18.36 10.48 -1.44
CA SER A 211 18.56 9.91 -0.11
C SER A 211 19.32 10.86 0.80
N SER A 212 19.01 10.82 2.09
CA SER A 212 19.77 11.52 3.12
C SER A 212 19.67 10.79 4.46
N ASN A 213 20.48 11.21 5.42
CA ASN A 213 20.29 10.89 6.85
C ASN A 213 19.86 12.15 7.63
N ASP A 214 19.53 13.23 6.93
CA ASP A 214 19.11 14.51 7.50
C ASP A 214 17.62 14.74 7.15
N PRO A 215 16.72 14.62 8.14
CA PRO A 215 15.28 14.71 7.90
C PRO A 215 14.82 16.14 7.60
N GLU A 216 15.48 17.17 8.14
CA GLU A 216 15.19 18.57 7.80
C GLU A 216 15.49 18.85 6.33
N LYS A 217 16.62 18.35 5.83
CA LYS A 217 17.00 18.52 4.42
C LYS A 217 15.98 17.87 3.46
N VAL A 218 15.43 16.73 3.84
CA VAL A 218 14.46 15.98 3.03
C VAL A 218 13.06 16.60 3.07
N ALA A 219 12.69 17.25 4.17
CA ALA A 219 11.42 17.95 4.34
C ALA A 219 11.34 19.28 3.57
N GLN A 220 12.48 19.90 3.24
CA GLN A 220 12.52 21.22 2.59
C GLN A 220 11.74 21.27 1.27
N ASN A 221 10.73 22.15 1.21
CA ASN A 221 9.82 22.35 0.06
C ASN A 221 9.05 21.09 -0.38
N ALA A 222 8.93 20.09 0.50
CA ALA A 222 8.14 18.91 0.20
C ALA A 222 6.64 19.27 0.21
N GLY A 223 5.90 18.77 -0.78
CA GLY A 223 4.45 18.85 -0.82
C GLY A 223 3.78 17.77 0.03
N VAL A 224 4.47 16.66 0.31
CA VAL A 224 3.99 15.56 1.15
C VAL A 224 5.08 15.16 2.13
N ILE A 225 4.77 15.17 3.43
CA ILE A 225 5.60 14.60 4.50
C ILE A 225 4.97 13.28 4.94
N TYR A 226 5.72 12.20 4.88
CA TYR A 226 5.27 10.87 5.26
C TYR A 226 6.20 10.26 6.32
N THR A 227 5.63 9.67 7.37
CA THR A 227 6.37 8.84 8.34
C THR A 227 5.60 7.57 8.69
N ASP A 228 6.26 6.66 9.40
CA ASP A 228 5.71 5.44 9.95
C ASP A 228 6.43 5.13 11.28
N ILE A 229 5.89 4.17 12.04
CA ILE A 229 6.47 3.72 13.29
C ILE A 229 7.96 3.38 13.12
N PHE A 230 8.79 3.91 14.02
CA PHE A 230 10.23 3.67 13.98
C PHE A 230 10.63 2.25 14.35
N VAL A 231 9.80 1.54 15.12
CA VAL A 231 10.03 0.15 15.49
C VAL A 231 8.90 -0.68 14.91
N SER A 232 9.20 -1.43 13.85
CA SER A 232 8.21 -2.24 13.15
C SER A 232 7.78 -3.45 13.99
N MET A 233 6.63 -4.03 13.64
CA MET A 233 6.13 -5.24 14.30
C MET A 233 7.11 -6.42 14.13
N GLY A 234 7.64 -6.93 15.23
CA GLY A 234 8.67 -7.97 15.29
C GLY A 234 10.06 -7.46 15.70
N GLU A 235 10.27 -6.15 15.77
CA GLU A 235 11.54 -5.52 16.16
C GLU A 235 11.54 -4.98 17.59
N GLU A 236 10.51 -5.29 18.40
CA GLU A 236 10.29 -4.69 19.72
C GLU A 236 11.44 -4.97 20.72
N HIS A 237 12.28 -5.93 20.39
CA HIS A 237 13.46 -6.33 21.16
C HIS A 237 14.71 -5.47 20.86
N MET A 238 14.71 -4.67 19.80
CA MET A 238 15.85 -3.84 19.38
C MET A 238 15.89 -2.50 20.14
N LYS A 239 16.43 -2.53 21.36
CA LYS A 239 16.53 -1.33 22.23
C LYS A 239 17.32 -0.17 21.62
N ASP A 240 18.32 -0.48 20.80
CA ASP A 240 19.20 0.53 20.19
C ASP A 240 18.54 1.24 18.99
N LYS A 241 17.43 0.68 18.46
CA LYS A 241 16.72 1.26 17.31
C LYS A 241 16.18 2.63 17.65
N LYS A 242 15.47 2.80 18.77
CA LYS A 242 14.89 4.10 19.17
C LYS A 242 15.90 5.24 19.23
N ASN A 243 17.13 4.99 19.67
CA ASN A 243 18.16 6.02 19.76
C ASN A 243 18.68 6.46 18.38
N ALA A 244 18.64 5.59 17.37
CA ALA A 244 19.05 5.95 16.02
C ALA A 244 18.10 6.95 15.36
N PHE A 245 16.85 7.02 15.82
CA PHE A 245 15.81 7.92 15.29
C PHE A 245 15.73 9.26 16.04
N ASP A 246 16.72 9.58 16.88
CA ASP A 246 16.81 10.91 17.46
C ASP A 246 16.91 11.96 16.34
N GLY A 247 16.06 12.99 16.39
CA GLY A 247 15.92 13.99 15.33
C GLY A 247 15.01 13.60 14.15
N PHE A 248 14.45 12.39 14.10
CA PHE A 248 13.55 11.96 13.00
C PHE A 248 12.06 12.17 13.29
N GLN A 249 11.68 12.59 14.51
CA GLN A 249 10.29 12.86 14.84
C GLN A 249 9.71 13.96 13.93
N VAL A 250 8.58 13.68 13.30
CA VAL A 250 7.82 14.68 12.56
C VAL A 250 7.08 15.58 13.54
N ASN A 251 7.60 16.80 13.70
CA ASN A 251 7.08 17.84 14.58
C ASN A 251 6.92 19.17 13.84
N GLU A 252 6.36 20.18 14.51
CA GLU A 252 6.11 21.51 13.93
C GLU A 252 7.38 22.19 13.40
N GLU A 253 8.53 21.99 14.05
CA GLU A 253 9.81 22.55 13.62
C GLU A 253 10.25 21.93 12.28
N LEU A 254 10.21 20.60 12.17
CA LEU A 254 10.58 19.88 10.97
C LEU A 254 9.67 20.23 9.79
N VAL A 255 8.35 20.22 10.00
CA VAL A 255 7.38 20.50 8.92
C VAL A 255 7.34 21.98 8.55
N SER A 256 7.91 22.88 9.35
CA SER A 256 8.02 24.31 8.99
C SER A 256 8.90 24.55 7.76
N GLY A 257 9.75 23.59 7.39
CA GLY A 257 10.55 23.61 6.16
C GLY A 257 9.80 23.10 4.93
N ALA A 258 8.66 22.43 5.09
CA ALA A 258 7.82 21.96 3.99
C ALA A 258 7.04 23.10 3.32
N ASP A 259 6.34 22.81 2.23
CA ASP A 259 5.42 23.78 1.63
C ASP A 259 4.31 24.18 2.62
N SER A 260 3.80 25.42 2.56
CA SER A 260 2.80 25.91 3.53
C SER A 260 1.49 25.11 3.56
N ASP A 261 1.15 24.48 2.43
CA ASP A 261 -0.04 23.65 2.25
C ASP A 261 0.32 22.16 2.04
N TYR A 262 1.47 21.72 2.60
CA TYR A 262 1.91 20.32 2.56
C TYR A 262 0.83 19.36 3.10
N LEU A 263 0.90 18.08 2.70
CA LEU A 263 0.13 17.01 3.32
C LEU A 263 0.99 16.27 4.33
N PHE A 264 0.46 16.01 5.52
CA PHE A 264 1.01 15.02 6.44
C PHE A 264 0.28 13.68 6.27
N MET A 265 1.05 12.61 6.06
CA MET A 265 0.57 11.25 5.83
C MET A 265 1.25 10.24 6.76
N HIS A 266 0.52 9.19 7.13
CA HIS A 266 0.99 8.12 8.01
C HIS A 266 0.10 6.87 7.81
N CYS A 267 0.70 5.70 7.57
CA CYS A 267 -0.04 4.47 7.20
C CYS A 267 -0.94 3.89 8.32
N LEU A 268 -0.63 4.24 9.57
CA LEU A 268 -1.28 3.87 10.82
C LEU A 268 -1.08 2.40 11.23
N PRO A 269 -0.87 2.12 12.53
CA PRO A 269 -1.13 2.99 13.67
C PRO A 269 0.02 3.97 13.94
N ALA A 270 -0.28 5.14 14.49
CA ALA A 270 0.73 6.11 14.92
C ALA A 270 0.98 5.99 16.43
N HIS A 271 2.24 6.11 16.84
CA HIS A 271 2.69 6.28 18.22
C HIS A 271 3.02 7.77 18.45
N ARG A 272 1.97 8.51 18.83
CA ARG A 272 2.09 9.94 19.17
C ARG A 272 3.18 10.18 20.23
N GLY A 273 4.04 11.16 19.97
CA GLY A 273 5.21 11.47 20.78
C GLY A 273 6.45 10.62 20.45
N GLU A 274 6.36 9.64 19.55
CA GLU A 274 7.50 8.92 18.96
C GLU A 274 7.75 9.45 17.55
N GLU A 275 7.20 8.83 16.50
CA GLU A 275 7.47 9.24 15.10
C GLU A 275 6.78 10.55 14.71
N VAL A 276 5.69 10.90 15.38
CA VAL A 276 4.92 12.11 15.08
C VAL A 276 4.36 12.74 16.36
N THR A 277 4.29 14.07 16.37
CA THR A 277 3.64 14.85 17.43
C THR A 277 2.12 14.95 17.25
N ASP A 278 1.40 15.25 18.34
CA ASP A 278 -0.05 15.47 18.28
C ASP A 278 -0.40 16.64 17.38
N GLU A 279 0.40 17.70 17.45
CA GLU A 279 0.25 18.94 16.70
C GLU A 279 0.27 18.71 15.19
N VAL A 280 1.11 17.80 14.69
CA VAL A 280 1.20 17.48 13.26
C VAL A 280 0.07 16.57 12.81
N ILE A 281 -0.16 15.45 13.51
CA ILE A 281 -1.15 14.45 13.07
C ILE A 281 -2.60 14.95 13.21
N ASP A 282 -2.87 15.91 14.08
CA ASP A 282 -4.19 16.55 14.22
C ASP A 282 -4.27 17.92 13.52
N SER A 283 -3.22 18.33 12.81
CA SER A 283 -3.19 19.59 12.07
C SER A 283 -4.18 19.59 10.89
N LYS A 284 -4.48 20.78 10.37
CA LYS A 284 -5.24 20.95 9.12
C LYS A 284 -4.55 20.33 7.88
N ASN A 285 -3.24 20.06 7.97
CA ASN A 285 -2.43 19.50 6.90
C ASN A 285 -2.45 17.96 6.92
N SER A 286 -2.92 17.36 8.02
CA SER A 286 -3.03 15.92 8.17
C SER A 286 -4.18 15.35 7.36
N VAL A 287 -3.89 14.31 6.58
CA VAL A 287 -4.87 13.55 5.78
C VAL A 287 -4.89 12.08 6.16
N VAL A 288 -4.38 11.70 7.34
CA VAL A 288 -4.21 10.30 7.77
C VAL A 288 -5.52 9.50 7.78
N PHE A 289 -6.66 10.15 7.99
CA PHE A 289 -7.97 9.48 7.99
C PHE A 289 -8.54 9.33 6.57
N ASP A 290 -8.39 10.34 5.71
CA ASP A 290 -8.75 10.25 4.29
C ASP A 290 -7.89 9.16 3.61
N GLN A 291 -6.60 9.13 3.94
CA GLN A 291 -5.66 8.08 3.55
C GLN A 291 -6.12 6.69 4.01
N ALA A 292 -6.56 6.57 5.26
CA ALA A 292 -7.06 5.31 5.81
C ALA A 292 -8.37 4.87 5.13
N GLU A 293 -9.26 5.79 4.75
CA GLU A 293 -10.47 5.49 3.99
C GLU A 293 -10.11 4.97 2.58
N ASN A 294 -9.17 5.65 1.90
CA ASN A 294 -8.72 5.33 0.55
C ASN A 294 -8.14 3.93 0.40
N ARG A 295 -7.76 3.27 1.50
CA ARG A 295 -7.42 1.85 1.54
C ARG A 295 -8.49 0.99 0.90
N MET A 296 -9.75 1.18 1.27
CA MET A 296 -10.86 0.37 0.76
C MET A 296 -11.04 0.59 -0.74
N TRP A 297 -11.04 1.85 -1.18
CA TRP A 297 -11.30 2.22 -2.57
C TRP A 297 -10.18 1.76 -3.53
N ALA A 298 -8.92 1.96 -3.14
CA ALA A 298 -7.77 1.45 -3.89
C ALA A 298 -7.80 -0.09 -3.98
N GLN A 299 -8.11 -0.77 -2.88
CA GLN A 299 -8.26 -2.23 -2.86
C GLN A 299 -9.40 -2.72 -3.75
N MET A 300 -10.53 -2.01 -3.81
CA MET A 300 -11.65 -2.35 -4.69
C MET A 300 -11.23 -2.28 -6.17
N SER A 301 -10.44 -1.27 -6.54
CA SER A 301 -9.88 -1.16 -7.90
C SER A 301 -8.97 -2.33 -8.23
N LEU A 302 -8.00 -2.62 -7.34
CA LEU A 302 -7.05 -3.73 -7.50
C LEU A 302 -7.76 -5.09 -7.60
N LEU A 303 -8.72 -5.36 -6.72
CA LEU A 303 -9.52 -6.59 -6.74
C LEU A 303 -10.28 -6.74 -8.06
N THR A 304 -10.95 -5.67 -8.50
CA THR A 304 -11.74 -5.72 -9.75
C THR A 304 -10.82 -5.91 -10.95
N TYR A 305 -9.71 -5.18 -11.03
CA TYR A 305 -8.72 -5.33 -12.10
C TYR A 305 -8.15 -6.75 -12.19
N MET A 306 -7.88 -7.38 -11.05
CA MET A 306 -7.26 -8.71 -11.01
C MET A 306 -8.25 -9.86 -11.16
N CYS A 307 -9.46 -9.75 -10.61
CA CYS A 307 -10.43 -10.84 -10.57
C CYS A 307 -11.50 -10.73 -11.66
N ASN A 308 -11.73 -9.55 -12.23
CA ASN A 308 -12.68 -9.32 -13.31
C ASN A 308 -12.24 -8.14 -14.19
N GLU A 309 -11.18 -8.35 -14.96
CA GLU A 309 -10.55 -7.30 -15.78
C GLU A 309 -11.53 -6.69 -16.79
N ASN A 310 -12.38 -7.52 -17.42
CA ASN A 310 -13.44 -7.03 -18.31
C ASN A 310 -14.37 -6.02 -17.63
N ALA A 311 -14.83 -6.30 -16.41
CA ALA A 311 -15.67 -5.35 -15.67
C ALA A 311 -14.88 -4.09 -15.30
N TRP A 312 -13.61 -4.23 -14.93
CA TRP A 312 -12.74 -3.09 -14.63
C TRP A 312 -12.60 -2.15 -15.83
N HIS A 313 -12.27 -2.67 -17.03
CA HIS A 313 -12.20 -1.87 -18.26
C HIS A 313 -13.56 -1.28 -18.65
N THR A 314 -14.63 -2.07 -18.56
CA THR A 314 -15.99 -1.59 -18.86
C THR A 314 -16.37 -0.39 -18.00
N PHE A 315 -16.04 -0.42 -16.70
CA PHE A 315 -16.29 0.72 -15.81
C PHE A 315 -15.56 1.99 -16.29
N ARG A 316 -14.30 1.87 -16.72
CA ARG A 316 -13.51 3.00 -17.22
C ARG A 316 -14.01 3.58 -18.54
N GLU A 317 -14.62 2.76 -19.38
CA GLU A 317 -15.21 3.22 -20.64
C GLU A 317 -16.54 3.97 -20.40
N LEU A 318 -17.26 3.61 -19.34
CA LEU A 318 -18.58 4.16 -19.01
C LEU A 318 -18.50 5.42 -18.13
N PHE A 319 -17.48 5.55 -17.28
CA PHE A 319 -17.32 6.62 -16.29
C PHE A 319 -15.92 7.24 -16.33
#